data_AF-A0A165VHL8-F1
#
_entry.id   AF-A0A165VHL8-F1
#
_cell.length_a   1.000
_cell.length_b   1.000
_cell.length_c   1.000
_cell.angle_alpha   90.00
_cell.angle_beta   90.00
_cell.angle_gamma   90.00
#
_symmetry.space_group_name_H-M   'P 1'
#
loop_
_entity.id
_entity.type
_entity.pdbx_description
1 polymer ?
#
loop_
_entity_poly.entity_id
_entity_poly.type
_entity_poly.pdbx_seq_one_letter_code
_entity_poly.pdbx_strand_id
1 'polypeptide(L)'
;MREKLRAIIESKAWEYTIISIISLNAITLGVETSQIVQQHYGPILRTLDDIVVGIYVIEISLRVFAYGLRFFKGAWNLFDFFIVSIALTPATGPAAILRSLRILRVLRLISVVPSLRRVIGGLVLALPGMGSIMLLLSLVYYVFSVMATQLYGETFPEWFGTIGASAYSLFQIMTLEGWSDAIVRPVMDVYPNAWLFFIPFILTTALTVLNLFIGVIVAAMEEEHERDVEEHHHYVRMEASAIMKELRTLRQDVAKLRRNRKASHKKTPELT
;
A
#
# COMPACT_ATOMS: atom_id res chain seq x y z
N MET A 1 -5.85 -30.31 -15.36
CA MET A 1 -6.96 -29.87 -14.48
C MET A 1 -6.69 -28.50 -13.84
N ARG A 2 -5.54 -28.30 -13.17
CA ARG A 2 -5.18 -27.01 -12.54
C ARG A 2 -5.08 -25.82 -13.50
N GLU A 3 -4.56 -26.02 -14.72
CA GLU A 3 -4.46 -24.93 -15.71
C GLU A 3 -5.82 -24.47 -16.24
N LYS A 4 -6.75 -25.40 -16.50
CA LYS A 4 -8.14 -25.06 -16.87
C LYS A 4 -8.82 -24.28 -15.75
N LEU A 5 -8.57 -24.65 -14.49
CA LEU A 5 -9.10 -23.93 -13.33
C LEU A 5 -8.51 -22.51 -13.20
N ARG A 6 -7.21 -22.34 -13.44
CA ARG A 6 -6.59 -21.00 -13.49
C ARG A 6 -7.20 -20.13 -14.57
N ALA A 7 -7.39 -20.66 -15.79
CA ALA A 7 -7.99 -19.92 -16.89
C ALA A 7 -9.42 -19.42 -16.56
N ILE A 8 -10.19 -20.20 -15.78
CA ILE A 8 -11.52 -19.77 -15.31
C ILE A 8 -11.40 -18.66 -14.27
N ILE A 9 -10.54 -18.84 -13.25
CA ILE A 9 -10.36 -17.86 -12.16
C ILE A 9 -9.80 -16.53 -12.67
N GLU A 10 -8.93 -16.56 -13.68
CA GLU A 10 -8.32 -15.37 -14.29
C GLU A 10 -9.23 -14.72 -15.35
N SER A 11 -10.41 -15.30 -15.63
CA SER A 11 -11.35 -14.74 -16.60
C SER A 11 -12.02 -13.46 -16.09
N LYS A 12 -12.26 -12.51 -17.01
CA LYS A 12 -12.97 -11.26 -16.68
C LYS A 12 -14.38 -11.50 -16.16
N ALA A 13 -15.06 -12.53 -16.68
CA ALA A 13 -16.38 -12.92 -16.21
C ALA A 13 -16.37 -13.35 -14.73
N TRP A 14 -15.35 -14.14 -14.33
CA TRP A 14 -15.15 -14.51 -12.93
C TRP A 14 -14.87 -13.30 -12.06
N GLU A 15 -13.97 -12.42 -12.50
CA GLU A 15 -13.65 -11.17 -11.80
C GLU A 15 -14.90 -10.31 -11.56
N TYR A 16 -15.69 -10.03 -12.61
CA TYR A 16 -16.94 -9.26 -12.48
C TYR A 16 -17.96 -9.95 -11.59
N THR A 17 -18.10 -11.28 -11.67
CA THR A 17 -19.02 -12.05 -10.81
C THR A 17 -18.67 -11.85 -9.34
N ILE A 18 -17.39 -12.01 -8.98
CA ILE A 18 -16.93 -11.83 -7.60
C ILE A 18 -17.09 -10.37 -7.14
N ILE A 19 -16.78 -9.39 -8.00
CA ILE A 19 -16.99 -7.97 -7.69
C ILE A 19 -18.47 -7.67 -7.42
N SER A 20 -19.39 -8.21 -8.24
CA SER A 20 -20.83 -8.03 -8.06
C SER A 20 -21.31 -8.64 -6.74
N ILE A 21 -20.82 -9.83 -6.37
CA ILE A 21 -21.14 -10.48 -5.09
C ILE A 21 -20.62 -9.66 -3.91
N ILE A 22 -19.38 -9.16 -3.98
CA ILE A 22 -18.80 -8.29 -2.94
C ILE A 22 -19.60 -7.01 -2.79
N SER A 23 -19.94 -6.37 -3.91
CA SER A 23 -20.71 -5.12 -3.92
C SER A 23 -22.10 -5.30 -3.34
N LEU A 24 -22.80 -6.38 -3.74
CA LEU A 24 -24.10 -6.71 -3.20
C LEU A 24 -24.04 -6.97 -1.70
N ASN A 25 -23.08 -7.78 -1.24
CA ASN A 25 -22.91 -8.07 0.19
C ASN A 25 -22.57 -6.81 0.99
N ALA A 26 -21.74 -5.90 0.46
CA ALA A 26 -21.45 -4.63 1.11
C ALA A 26 -22.71 -3.77 1.30
N ILE A 27 -23.59 -3.73 0.30
CA ILE A 27 -24.90 -3.06 0.41
C ILE A 27 -25.76 -3.74 1.48
N THR A 28 -25.81 -5.07 1.50
CA THR A 28 -26.54 -5.85 2.51
C THR A 28 -26.06 -5.51 3.92
N LEU A 29 -24.74 -5.43 4.17
CA LEU A 29 -24.20 -5.03 5.48
C LEU A 29 -24.60 -3.61 5.88
N GLY A 30 -24.61 -2.67 4.93
CA GLY A 30 -25.07 -1.30 5.19
C GLY A 30 -26.53 -1.27 5.61
N VAL A 31 -27.37 -2.06 4.94
CA VAL A 31 -28.80 -2.20 5.23
C VAL A 31 -29.05 -2.88 6.59
N GLU A 32 -28.24 -3.88 6.98
CA GLU A 32 -28.30 -4.54 8.28
C GLU A 32 -28.05 -3.60 9.47
N THR A 33 -27.43 -2.44 9.23
CA THR A 33 -27.20 -1.43 10.28
C THR A 33 -28.50 -0.79 10.77
N SER A 34 -29.58 -0.84 9.97
CA SER A 34 -30.89 -0.34 10.37
C SER A 34 -31.64 -1.33 11.27
N GLN A 35 -32.00 -0.90 12.48
CA GLN A 35 -32.77 -1.71 13.43
C GLN A 35 -34.13 -2.16 12.87
N ILE A 36 -34.81 -1.31 12.09
CA ILE A 36 -36.12 -1.60 11.49
C ILE A 36 -36.01 -2.76 10.50
N VAL A 37 -34.98 -2.71 9.64
CA VAL A 37 -34.73 -3.73 8.64
C VAL A 37 -34.29 -5.03 9.31
N GLN A 38 -33.47 -4.95 10.34
CA GLN A 38 -33.02 -6.13 11.07
C GLN A 38 -34.16 -6.87 11.77
N GLN A 39 -35.19 -6.16 12.24
CA GLN A 39 -36.38 -6.76 12.84
C GLN A 39 -37.24 -7.53 11.83
N HIS A 40 -37.36 -7.03 10.60
CA HIS A 40 -38.26 -7.60 9.59
C HIS A 40 -37.56 -8.59 8.64
N TYR A 41 -36.31 -8.32 8.28
CA TYR A 41 -35.55 -9.05 7.26
C TYR A 41 -34.27 -9.70 7.79
N GLY A 42 -33.97 -9.56 9.08
CA GLY A 42 -32.73 -10.06 9.69
C GLY A 42 -32.39 -11.54 9.38
N PRO A 43 -33.33 -12.49 9.46
CA PRO A 43 -33.04 -13.89 9.11
C PRO A 43 -32.65 -14.10 7.64
N ILE A 44 -33.28 -13.37 6.72
CA ILE A 44 -32.99 -13.45 5.28
C ILE A 44 -31.60 -12.87 5.00
N LEU A 45 -31.31 -11.70 5.58
CA LEU A 45 -30.01 -11.02 5.40
C LEU A 45 -28.85 -11.89 5.93
N ARG A 46 -29.02 -12.52 7.11
CA ARG A 46 -28.05 -13.48 7.65
C ARG A 46 -27.83 -14.69 6.75
N THR A 47 -28.91 -15.24 6.18
CA THR A 47 -28.81 -16.40 5.27
C THR A 47 -28.05 -16.03 4.00
N LEU A 48 -28.33 -14.84 3.43
CA LEU A 48 -27.58 -14.32 2.29
C LEU A 48 -26.10 -14.14 2.64
N ASP A 49 -25.82 -13.66 3.84
CA ASP A 49 -24.45 -13.47 4.31
C ASP A 49 -23.68 -14.80 4.42
N ASP A 50 -24.29 -15.83 5.00
CA ASP A 50 -23.71 -17.17 5.10
C ASP A 50 -23.46 -17.79 3.71
N ILE A 51 -24.38 -17.57 2.76
CA ILE A 51 -24.20 -17.99 1.36
C ILE A 51 -22.98 -17.29 0.74
N VAL A 52 -22.86 -15.97 0.91
CA VAL A 52 -21.74 -15.20 0.38
C VAL A 52 -20.41 -15.67 0.98
N VAL A 53 -20.36 -15.91 2.29
CA VAL A 53 -19.18 -16.49 2.95
C VAL A 53 -18.87 -17.88 2.40
N GLY A 54 -19.88 -18.73 2.17
CA GLY A 54 -19.71 -20.03 1.52
C GLY A 54 -19.08 -19.92 0.13
N ILE A 55 -19.56 -18.99 -0.70
CA ILE A 55 -18.99 -18.71 -2.02
C ILE A 55 -17.52 -18.30 -1.89
N TYR A 56 -17.20 -17.45 -0.91
CA TYR A 56 -15.84 -16.99 -0.66
C TYR A 56 -14.88 -18.10 -0.21
N VAL A 57 -15.36 -19.02 0.62
CA VAL A 57 -14.57 -20.20 1.02
C VAL A 57 -14.28 -21.08 -0.18
N ILE A 58 -15.28 -21.34 -1.02
CA ILE A 58 -15.11 -22.13 -2.25
C ILE A 58 -14.11 -21.45 -3.17
N GLU A 59 -14.26 -20.14 -3.40
CA GLU A 59 -13.41 -19.34 -4.26
C GLU A 59 -11.94 -19.34 -3.79
N ILE A 60 -11.68 -19.11 -2.51
CA ILE A 60 -10.33 -19.20 -1.92
C ILE A 60 -9.77 -20.63 -2.03
N SER A 61 -10.59 -21.65 -1.75
CA SER A 61 -10.15 -23.05 -1.84
C SER A 61 -9.76 -23.43 -3.27
N LEU A 62 -10.51 -22.96 -4.27
CA LEU A 62 -10.18 -23.14 -5.68
C LEU A 62 -8.87 -22.42 -6.04
N ARG A 63 -8.65 -21.19 -5.55
CA ARG A 63 -7.37 -20.47 -5.73
C ARG A 63 -6.20 -21.21 -5.07
N VAL A 64 -6.35 -21.67 -3.83
CA VAL A 64 -5.31 -22.44 -3.14
C VAL A 64 -4.99 -23.73 -3.91
N PHE A 65 -5.99 -24.45 -4.41
CA PHE A 65 -5.78 -25.64 -5.22
C PHE A 65 -5.12 -25.34 -6.59
N ALA A 66 -5.51 -24.23 -7.23
CA ALA A 66 -4.98 -23.81 -8.53
C ALA A 66 -3.52 -23.35 -8.42
N TYR A 67 -3.16 -22.54 -7.42
CA TYR A 67 -1.83 -21.95 -7.26
C TYR A 67 -0.89 -22.76 -6.35
N GLY A 68 -1.41 -23.67 -5.52
CA GLY A 68 -0.63 -24.48 -4.57
C GLY A 68 0.14 -23.60 -3.59
N LEU A 69 1.40 -23.94 -3.31
CA LEU A 69 2.27 -23.16 -2.41
C LEU A 69 2.57 -21.74 -2.92
N ARG A 70 2.39 -21.46 -4.22
CA ARG A 70 2.57 -20.12 -4.76
C ARG A 70 1.47 -19.16 -4.29
N PHE A 71 0.32 -19.68 -3.86
CA PHE A 71 -0.76 -18.88 -3.28
C PHE A 71 -0.27 -18.02 -2.11
N PHE A 72 0.46 -18.62 -1.17
CA PHE A 72 0.96 -17.96 0.04
C PHE A 72 2.08 -16.94 -0.20
N LYS A 73 2.65 -16.90 -1.41
CA LYS A 73 3.64 -15.87 -1.79
C LYS A 73 2.99 -14.58 -2.30
N GLY A 74 1.70 -14.61 -2.65
CA GLY A 74 0.98 -13.43 -3.11
C GLY A 74 0.37 -12.66 -1.94
N ALA A 75 0.78 -11.41 -1.71
CA ALA A 75 0.27 -10.57 -0.63
C ALA A 75 -1.27 -10.45 -0.65
N TRP A 76 -1.87 -10.26 -1.84
CA TRP A 76 -3.33 -10.16 -2.01
C TRP A 76 -4.06 -11.47 -1.75
N ASN A 77 -3.45 -12.61 -2.08
CA ASN A 77 -4.02 -13.93 -1.80
C ASN A 77 -3.98 -14.23 -0.30
N LEU A 78 -2.89 -13.88 0.37
CA LEU A 78 -2.76 -14.00 1.82
C LEU A 78 -3.75 -13.10 2.55
N PHE A 79 -3.93 -11.86 2.07
CA PHE A 79 -4.93 -10.93 2.57
C PHE A 79 -6.35 -11.51 2.48
N ASP A 80 -6.76 -11.99 1.29
CA ASP A 80 -8.09 -12.60 1.13
C ASP A 80 -8.27 -13.84 2.00
N PHE A 81 -7.23 -14.68 2.13
CA PHE A 81 -7.26 -15.85 2.98
C PHE A 81 -7.47 -15.49 4.45
N PHE A 82 -6.79 -14.45 4.95
CA PHE A 82 -6.95 -13.96 6.31
C PHE A 82 -8.37 -13.42 6.56
N ILE A 83 -8.89 -12.63 5.62
CA ILE A 83 -10.24 -12.07 5.69
C ILE A 83 -11.32 -13.16 5.71
N VAL A 84 -11.19 -14.18 4.84
CA VAL A 84 -12.13 -15.32 4.85
C VAL A 84 -11.99 -16.15 6.13
N SER A 85 -10.77 -16.28 6.68
CA SER A 85 -10.55 -16.95 7.97
C SER A 85 -11.23 -16.24 9.13
N ILE A 86 -11.18 -14.90 9.18
CA ILE A 86 -11.93 -14.10 10.18
C ILE A 86 -13.44 -14.34 10.03
N ALA A 87 -13.95 -14.38 8.79
CA ALA A 87 -15.36 -14.62 8.53
C ALA A 87 -15.86 -15.99 9.04
N LEU A 88 -14.99 -17.00 9.04
CA LEU A 88 -15.30 -18.35 9.53
C LEU A 88 -15.22 -18.49 11.05
N THR A 89 -14.66 -17.50 11.76
CA THR A 89 -14.45 -17.62 13.20
C THR A 89 -15.80 -17.70 13.92
N PRO A 90 -16.06 -18.74 14.72
CA PRO A 90 -17.34 -18.94 15.39
C PRO A 90 -17.60 -17.83 16.40
N ALA A 91 -18.88 -17.46 16.53
CA ALA A 91 -19.33 -16.28 17.25
C ALA A 91 -19.42 -16.46 18.78
N THR A 92 -18.55 -17.27 19.38
CA THR A 92 -18.62 -17.65 20.80
C THR A 92 -17.41 -17.14 21.59
N GLY A 93 -17.64 -16.55 22.76
CA GLY A 93 -16.60 -16.19 23.74
C GLY A 93 -15.89 -14.84 23.51
N PRO A 94 -14.65 -14.66 24.04
CA PRO A 94 -13.87 -13.42 24.00
C PRO A 94 -13.57 -12.88 22.58
N ALA A 95 -13.74 -13.72 21.57
CA ALA A 95 -13.63 -13.38 20.15
C ALA A 95 -14.82 -12.55 19.61
N ALA A 96 -15.67 -11.97 20.48
CA ALA A 96 -16.82 -11.15 20.06
C ALA A 96 -16.40 -9.96 19.17
N ILE A 97 -15.20 -9.41 19.34
CA ILE A 97 -14.66 -8.35 18.47
C ILE A 97 -14.42 -8.86 17.04
N LEU A 98 -13.99 -10.13 16.88
CA LEU A 98 -13.79 -10.73 15.56
C LEU A 98 -15.10 -10.86 14.77
N ARG A 99 -16.26 -10.87 15.46
CA ARG A 99 -17.58 -10.78 14.82
C ARG A 99 -17.74 -9.45 14.08
N SER A 100 -17.37 -8.35 14.73
CA SER A 100 -17.44 -7.01 14.12
C SER A 100 -16.45 -6.88 12.97
N LEU A 101 -15.28 -7.54 13.06
CA LEU A 101 -14.29 -7.56 11.98
C LEU A 101 -14.76 -8.30 10.71
N ARG A 102 -15.90 -9.00 10.73
CA ARG A 102 -16.47 -9.60 9.50
C ARG A 102 -16.79 -8.54 8.46
N ILE A 103 -17.06 -7.30 8.86
CA ILE A 103 -17.24 -6.17 7.93
C ILE A 103 -16.00 -5.93 7.06
N LEU A 104 -14.81 -6.31 7.54
CA LEU A 104 -13.56 -6.20 6.79
C LEU A 104 -13.59 -7.03 5.50
N ARG A 105 -14.50 -7.99 5.33
CA ARG A 105 -14.65 -8.70 4.05
C ARG A 105 -15.01 -7.80 2.87
N VAL A 106 -15.60 -6.63 3.13
CA VAL A 106 -15.84 -5.62 2.09
C VAL A 106 -14.50 -5.09 1.53
N LEU A 107 -13.43 -5.11 2.33
CA LEU A 107 -12.08 -4.74 1.88
C LEU A 107 -11.52 -5.69 0.81
N ARG A 108 -12.12 -6.87 0.58
CA ARG A 108 -11.77 -7.72 -0.57
C ARG A 108 -12.03 -7.04 -1.91
N LEU A 109 -12.88 -6.02 -1.96
CA LEU A 109 -13.01 -5.19 -3.15
C LEU A 109 -11.65 -4.61 -3.57
N ILE A 110 -10.80 -4.27 -2.60
CA ILE A 110 -9.45 -3.76 -2.84
C ILE A 110 -8.58 -4.81 -3.54
N SER A 111 -8.61 -6.07 -3.10
CA SER A 111 -7.76 -7.13 -3.65
C SER A 111 -8.23 -7.61 -5.03
N VAL A 112 -9.53 -7.54 -5.31
CA VAL A 112 -10.10 -7.96 -6.59
C VAL A 112 -9.95 -6.85 -7.65
N VAL A 113 -10.26 -5.61 -7.29
CA VAL A 113 -10.26 -4.47 -8.22
C VAL A 113 -8.83 -4.00 -8.53
N PRO A 114 -8.33 -4.11 -9.78
CA PRO A 114 -6.95 -3.77 -10.12
C PRO A 114 -6.56 -2.31 -9.88
N SER A 115 -7.48 -1.36 -10.03
CA SER A 115 -7.21 0.06 -9.72
C SER A 115 -6.95 0.28 -8.23
N LEU A 116 -7.75 -0.32 -7.34
CA LEU A 116 -7.56 -0.23 -5.89
C LEU A 116 -6.25 -0.91 -5.45
N ARG A 117 -5.93 -2.08 -6.01
CA ARG A 117 -4.62 -2.72 -5.79
C ARG A 117 -3.45 -1.82 -6.16
N ARG A 118 -3.54 -1.10 -7.29
CA ARG A 118 -2.49 -0.17 -7.71
C ARG A 118 -2.34 1.00 -6.74
N VAL A 119 -3.45 1.60 -6.29
CA VAL A 119 -3.44 2.71 -5.34
C VAL A 119 -2.80 2.27 -4.02
N ILE A 120 -3.28 1.20 -3.40
CA ILE A 120 -2.74 0.72 -2.12
C ILE A 120 -1.32 0.16 -2.29
N GLY A 121 -1.05 -0.52 -3.40
CA GLY A 121 0.29 -0.98 -3.75
C GLY A 121 1.28 0.18 -3.81
N GLY A 122 0.92 1.30 -4.46
CA GLY A 122 1.75 2.51 -4.49
C GLY A 122 2.00 3.09 -3.10
N LEU A 123 0.95 3.19 -2.27
CA LEU A 123 1.09 3.67 -0.88
C LEU A 123 2.02 2.77 -0.05
N VAL A 124 1.88 1.45 -0.15
CA VAL A 124 2.70 0.48 0.59
C VAL A 124 4.13 0.47 0.07
N LEU A 125 4.34 0.60 -1.24
CA LEU A 125 5.68 0.65 -1.85
C LEU A 125 6.46 1.92 -1.51
N ALA A 126 5.79 2.98 -1.07
CA ALA A 126 6.45 4.19 -0.56
C ALA A 126 7.02 4.02 0.87
N LEU A 127 6.49 3.08 1.67
CA LEU A 127 6.90 2.88 3.07
C LEU A 127 8.35 2.38 3.27
N PRO A 128 8.87 1.40 2.49
CA PRO A 128 10.22 0.86 2.67
C PRO A 128 11.34 1.89 2.61
N GLY A 129 11.21 2.92 1.76
CA GLY A 129 12.19 4.02 1.66
C GLY A 129 12.38 4.78 2.97
N MET A 130 11.48 4.58 3.93
CA MET A 130 11.40 5.31 5.19
C MET A 130 11.57 4.45 6.43
N GLY A 131 11.86 3.15 6.26
CA GLY A 131 11.92 2.19 7.35
C GLY A 131 12.84 2.64 8.49
N SER A 132 13.96 3.28 8.16
CA SER A 132 14.92 3.82 9.15
C SER A 132 14.32 4.94 10.02
N ILE A 133 13.55 5.86 9.42
CA ILE A 133 12.90 6.96 10.14
C ILE A 133 11.75 6.41 10.99
N MET A 134 10.96 5.47 10.46
CA MET A 134 9.91 4.77 11.20
C MET A 134 10.47 4.03 12.42
N LEU A 135 11.61 3.35 12.27
CA LEU A 135 12.29 2.67 13.36
C LEU A 135 12.79 3.65 14.43
N LEU A 136 13.40 4.76 14.00
CA LEU A 136 13.84 5.82 14.91
C LEU A 136 12.65 6.42 15.68
N LEU A 137 11.57 6.77 14.98
CA LEU A 137 10.35 7.30 15.60
C LEU A 137 9.78 6.31 16.62
N SER A 138 9.69 5.02 16.27
CA SER A 138 9.20 3.97 17.16
C SER A 138 10.07 3.81 18.41
N LEU A 139 11.40 3.92 18.28
CA LEU A 139 12.33 3.86 19.41
C LEU A 139 12.16 5.06 20.34
N VAL A 140 12.13 6.28 19.79
CA VAL A 140 11.88 7.51 20.56
C VAL A 140 10.54 7.38 21.28
N TYR A 141 9.51 6.95 20.56
CA TYR A 141 8.17 6.78 21.10
C TYR A 141 8.11 5.79 22.27
N TYR A 142 8.81 4.66 22.15
CA TYR A 142 8.93 3.67 23.22
C TYR A 142 9.64 4.23 24.45
N VAL A 143 10.78 4.92 24.26
CA VAL A 143 11.53 5.53 25.37
C VAL A 143 10.68 6.54 26.13
N PHE A 144 9.99 7.43 25.42
CA PHE A 144 9.09 8.41 26.04
C PHE A 144 7.90 7.74 26.74
N SER A 145 7.35 6.64 26.19
CA SER A 145 6.27 5.89 26.84
C SER A 145 6.71 5.29 28.19
N VAL A 146 7.92 4.73 28.24
CA VAL A 146 8.51 4.21 29.49
C VAL A 146 8.76 5.34 30.48
N MET A 147 9.33 6.46 30.03
CA MET A 147 9.59 7.62 30.89
C MET A 147 8.31 8.23 31.46
N ALA A 148 7.28 8.44 30.64
CA ALA A 148 6.00 8.97 31.08
C ALA A 148 5.35 8.07 32.14
N THR A 149 5.45 6.75 31.96
CA THR A 149 4.95 5.78 32.93
C THR A 149 5.65 5.92 34.29
N GLN A 150 6.98 6.07 34.28
CA GLN A 150 7.76 6.21 35.52
C GLN A 150 7.58 7.58 36.18
N LEU A 151 7.43 8.65 35.40
CA LEU A 151 7.34 10.02 35.94
C LEU A 151 5.93 10.38 36.43
N TYR A 152 4.89 9.93 35.72
CA TYR A 152 3.53 10.41 35.93
C TYR A 152 2.53 9.30 36.26
N GLY A 153 2.90 8.02 36.12
CA GLY A 153 1.97 6.90 36.23
C GLY A 153 1.34 6.69 37.61
N GLU A 154 2.01 7.08 38.70
CA GLU A 154 1.43 7.00 40.04
C GLU A 154 0.31 8.02 40.27
N THR A 155 0.52 9.26 39.80
CA THR A 155 -0.43 10.37 40.00
C THR A 155 -1.53 10.40 38.94
N PHE A 156 -1.20 10.02 37.71
CA PHE A 156 -2.09 10.03 36.55
C PHE A 156 -2.20 8.62 35.92
N PRO A 157 -2.76 7.63 36.66
CA PRO A 157 -2.76 6.24 36.22
C PRO A 157 -3.62 5.98 34.97
N GLU A 158 -4.64 6.81 34.71
CA GLU A 158 -5.47 6.70 33.51
C GLU A 158 -4.67 6.97 32.22
N TRP A 159 -3.80 7.98 32.24
CA TRP A 159 -2.99 8.37 31.09
C TRP A 159 -1.63 7.67 31.06
N PHE A 160 -1.01 7.47 32.22
CA PHE A 160 0.38 7.04 32.31
C PHE A 160 0.60 5.81 33.20
N GLY A 161 -0.44 5.15 33.70
CA GLY A 161 -0.29 4.06 34.67
C GLY A 161 0.34 2.78 34.12
N THR A 162 0.35 2.61 32.80
CA THR A 162 1.02 1.51 32.11
C THR A 162 1.74 2.02 30.87
N ILE A 163 2.70 1.25 30.35
CA ILE A 163 3.38 1.58 29.09
C ILE A 163 2.38 1.74 27.94
N GLY A 164 1.32 0.92 27.90
CA GLY A 164 0.27 1.01 26.89
C GLY A 164 -0.59 2.26 27.02
N ALA A 165 -0.97 2.64 28.24
CA ALA A 165 -1.68 3.89 28.50
C ALA A 165 -0.82 5.10 28.11
N SER A 166 0.44 5.12 28.55
CA SER A 166 1.41 6.17 28.19
C SER A 166 1.60 6.26 26.68
N ALA A 167 1.76 5.13 25.99
CA ALA A 167 1.86 5.09 24.55
C ALA A 167 0.59 5.61 23.86
N TYR A 168 -0.60 5.38 24.40
CA TYR A 168 -1.83 5.94 23.85
C TYR A 168 -1.92 7.46 24.09
N SER A 169 -1.65 7.94 25.30
CA SER A 169 -1.68 9.37 25.60
C SER A 169 -0.61 10.16 24.84
N LEU A 170 0.59 9.60 24.67
CA LEU A 170 1.62 10.19 23.81
C LEU A 170 1.24 10.19 22.34
N PHE A 171 0.36 9.29 21.89
CA PHE A 171 -0.15 9.28 20.50
C PHE A 171 -1.04 10.48 20.28
N GLN A 172 -1.98 10.67 21.23
CA GLN A 172 -2.87 11.82 21.27
C GLN A 172 -2.07 13.13 21.27
N ILE A 173 -1.06 13.24 22.15
CA ILE A 173 -0.15 14.40 22.20
C ILE A 173 0.60 14.59 20.89
N MET A 174 1.11 13.52 20.26
CA MET A 174 1.80 13.59 18.97
C MET A 174 0.87 14.13 17.86
N THR A 175 -0.42 13.80 17.88
CA THR A 175 -1.43 14.36 16.97
C THR A 175 -1.87 15.78 17.32
N LEU A 176 -1.32 16.36 18.40
CA LEU A 176 -1.68 17.67 18.96
C LEU A 176 -3.15 17.78 19.39
N GLU A 177 -3.84 16.66 19.55
CA GLU A 177 -5.23 16.63 20.00
C GLU A 177 -5.27 16.80 21.52
N GLY A 178 -5.95 17.85 22.00
CA GLY A 178 -6.13 18.10 23.44
C GLY A 178 -4.84 18.24 24.27
N TRP A 179 -3.66 18.25 23.67
CA TRP A 179 -2.40 17.96 24.35
C TRP A 179 -2.11 18.87 25.55
N SER A 180 -2.40 20.18 25.42
CA SER A 180 -2.12 21.14 26.48
C SER A 180 -3.23 21.13 27.53
N ASP A 181 -4.46 21.47 27.15
CA ASP A 181 -5.54 21.71 28.11
C ASP A 181 -6.07 20.41 28.74
N ALA A 182 -6.09 19.30 28.00
CA ALA A 182 -6.62 18.04 28.50
C ALA A 182 -5.59 17.19 29.26
N ILE A 183 -4.30 17.30 28.92
CA ILE A 183 -3.24 16.43 29.51
C ILE A 183 -2.18 17.26 30.22
N VAL A 184 -1.41 18.09 29.50
CA VAL A 184 -0.18 18.68 30.05
C VAL A 184 -0.45 19.72 31.14
N ARG A 185 -1.51 20.53 31.05
CA ARG A 185 -1.88 21.51 32.10
C ARG A 185 -2.28 20.82 33.41
N PRO A 186 -3.21 19.85 33.43
CA PRO A 186 -3.48 19.05 34.63
C PRO A 186 -2.22 18.39 35.21
N VAL A 187 -1.32 17.88 34.36
CA VAL A 187 -0.05 17.31 34.81
C VAL A 187 0.84 18.39 35.43
N MET A 188 0.87 19.61 34.89
CA MET A 188 1.64 20.73 35.42
C MET A 188 1.13 21.26 36.76
N ASP A 189 -0.17 21.09 37.06
CA ASP A 189 -0.72 21.47 38.37
C ASP A 189 -0.08 20.67 39.51
N VAL A 190 0.40 19.44 39.23
CA VAL A 190 1.15 18.61 40.20
C VAL A 190 2.66 18.64 39.94
N TYR A 191 3.07 18.66 38.67
CA TYR A 191 4.46 18.65 38.22
C TYR A 191 4.78 19.89 37.39
N PRO A 192 5.08 21.05 38.00
CA PRO A 192 5.22 22.34 37.29
C PRO A 192 6.22 22.33 36.12
N ASN A 193 7.21 21.44 36.14
CA ASN A 193 8.23 21.30 35.11
C ASN A 193 7.90 20.23 34.04
N ALA A 194 6.68 19.69 34.01
CA ALA A 194 6.29 18.64 33.06
C ALA A 194 6.40 19.09 31.59
N TRP A 195 6.28 20.39 31.32
CA TRP A 195 6.53 20.95 29.98
C TRP A 195 7.93 20.60 29.44
N LEU A 196 8.94 20.40 30.31
CA LEU A 196 10.29 20.02 29.91
C LEU A 196 10.35 18.60 29.32
N PHE A 197 9.36 17.77 29.60
CA PHE A 197 9.20 16.45 28.99
C PHE A 197 8.34 16.54 27.71
N PHE A 198 7.16 17.17 27.80
CA PHE A 198 6.19 17.14 26.70
C PHE A 198 6.55 18.06 25.53
N ILE A 199 7.18 19.21 25.75
CA ILE A 199 7.55 20.12 24.65
C ILE A 199 8.66 19.50 23.77
N PRO A 200 9.76 18.96 24.31
CA PRO A 200 10.74 18.27 23.48
C PRO A 200 10.17 17.03 22.77
N PHE A 201 9.27 16.29 23.42
CA PHE A 201 8.54 15.19 22.78
C PHE A 201 7.81 15.70 21.53
N ILE A 202 6.94 16.71 21.69
CA ILE A 202 6.14 17.28 20.61
C ILE A 202 7.03 17.78 19.47
N LEU A 203 8.08 18.55 19.78
CA LEU A 203 9.00 19.08 18.76
C LEU A 203 9.67 17.93 18.00
N THR A 204 10.16 16.92 18.71
CA THR A 204 10.84 15.77 18.09
C THR A 204 9.88 14.98 17.21
N THR A 205 8.69 14.65 17.71
CA THR A 205 7.74 13.83 16.95
C THR A 205 7.11 14.58 15.79
N ALA A 206 6.74 15.85 15.97
CA ALA A 206 6.15 16.68 14.90
C ALA A 206 7.16 16.91 13.77
N LEU A 207 8.42 17.24 14.10
CA LEU A 207 9.49 17.38 13.09
C LEU A 207 9.78 16.04 12.40
N THR A 208 9.80 14.93 13.14
CA THR A 208 10.03 13.61 12.54
C THR A 208 8.91 13.22 11.58
N VAL A 209 7.64 13.43 11.95
CA VAL A 209 6.49 13.14 11.08
C VAL A 209 6.49 14.07 9.85
N LEU A 210 6.85 15.34 10.00
CA LEU A 210 6.99 16.27 8.88
C LEU A 210 8.12 15.85 7.93
N ASN A 211 9.30 15.54 8.47
CA ASN A 211 10.43 15.04 7.69
C ASN A 211 10.11 13.71 7.02
N LEU A 212 9.28 12.88 7.66
CA LEU A 212 8.80 11.67 7.06
C LEU A 212 7.93 11.98 5.82
N PHE A 213 6.95 12.87 5.97
CA PHE A 213 6.08 13.26 4.86
C PHE A 213 6.88 13.85 3.68
N ILE A 214 7.83 14.75 3.99
CA ILE A 214 8.74 15.31 2.99
C ILE A 214 9.57 14.19 2.34
N GLY A 215 10.09 13.24 3.12
CA GLY A 215 10.86 12.12 2.59
C GLY A 215 10.06 11.23 1.64
N VAL A 216 8.76 10.98 1.90
CA VAL A 216 7.89 10.27 0.94
C VAL A 216 7.81 11.03 -0.37
N ILE A 217 7.55 12.33 -0.30
CA ILE A 217 7.36 13.17 -1.48
C ILE A 217 8.65 13.26 -2.29
N VAL A 218 9.77 13.52 -1.63
CA VAL A 218 11.09 13.61 -2.28
C VAL A 218 11.44 12.28 -2.94
N ALA A 219 11.26 11.14 -2.26
CA ALA A 219 11.52 9.83 -2.85
C ALA A 219 10.63 9.57 -4.09
N ALA A 220 9.35 9.96 -4.04
CA ALA A 220 8.45 9.82 -5.18
C ALA A 220 8.85 10.72 -6.36
N MET A 221 9.26 11.96 -6.08
CA MET A 221 9.73 12.91 -7.10
C MET A 221 11.09 12.50 -7.69
N GLU A 222 12.00 11.95 -6.88
CA GLU A 222 13.28 11.42 -7.35
C GLU A 222 13.06 10.21 -8.27
N GLU A 223 12.18 9.27 -7.93
CA GLU A 223 11.85 8.13 -8.80
C GLU A 223 11.24 8.59 -10.14
N GLU A 224 10.37 9.61 -10.13
CA GLU A 224 9.81 10.21 -11.35
C GLU A 224 10.90 10.90 -12.19
N HIS A 225 11.79 11.67 -11.55
CA HIS A 225 12.87 12.36 -12.23
C HIS A 225 13.89 11.39 -12.85
N GLU A 226 14.25 10.31 -12.15
CA GLU A 226 15.15 9.28 -12.66
C GLU A 226 14.56 8.59 -13.90
N ARG A 227 13.25 8.31 -13.91
CA ARG A 227 12.55 7.75 -15.08
C ARG A 227 12.60 8.68 -16.29
N ASP A 228 12.31 9.97 -16.10
CA ASP A 228 12.36 10.96 -17.19
C ASP A 228 13.78 11.09 -17.77
N VAL A 229 14.79 11.09 -16.91
CA VAL A 229 16.21 11.14 -17.31
C VAL A 229 16.60 9.88 -18.08
N GLU A 230 16.20 8.70 -17.63
CA GLU A 230 16.45 7.43 -18.35
C GLU A 230 15.76 7.40 -19.72
N GLU A 231 14.50 7.83 -19.80
CA GLU A 231 13.76 7.92 -21.07
C GLU A 231 14.44 8.90 -22.03
N HIS A 232 14.86 10.06 -21.54
CA HIS A 232 15.58 11.05 -22.34
C HIS A 232 16.94 10.52 -22.83
N HIS A 233 17.73 9.89 -21.94
CA HIS A 233 18.99 9.26 -22.34
C HIS A 233 18.79 8.13 -23.34
N HIS A 234 17.73 7.33 -23.18
CA HIS A 234 17.38 6.28 -24.12
C HIS A 234 17.01 6.88 -25.49
N TYR A 235 16.21 7.94 -25.52
CA TYR A 235 15.89 8.69 -26.74
C TYR A 235 17.14 9.21 -27.46
N VAL A 236 18.02 9.92 -26.75
CA VAL A 236 19.27 10.47 -27.32
C VAL A 236 20.19 9.37 -27.84
N ARG A 237 20.32 8.24 -27.12
CA ARG A 237 21.12 7.08 -27.59
C ARG A 237 20.54 6.47 -28.85
N MET A 238 19.22 6.34 -28.93
CA MET A 238 18.53 5.84 -30.12
C MET A 238 18.76 6.76 -31.32
N GLU A 239 18.60 8.08 -31.15
CA GLU A 239 18.83 9.07 -32.18
C GLU A 239 20.30 9.07 -32.67
N ALA A 240 21.26 9.10 -31.74
CA ALA A 240 22.69 9.03 -32.07
C ALA A 240 23.04 7.74 -32.84
N SER A 241 22.44 6.61 -32.47
CA SER A 241 22.64 5.34 -33.17
C SER A 241 22.06 5.36 -34.60
N ALA A 242 20.92 6.01 -34.80
CA ALA A 242 20.29 6.18 -36.10
C ALA A 242 21.13 7.08 -37.00
N ILE A 243 21.58 8.23 -36.49
CA ILE A 243 22.47 9.16 -37.19
C ILE A 243 23.77 8.46 -37.59
N MET A 244 24.40 7.73 -36.66
CA MET A 244 25.63 6.98 -36.95
C MET A 244 25.44 5.91 -38.03
N LYS A 245 24.27 5.26 -38.06
CA LYS A 245 23.92 4.30 -39.10
C LYS A 245 23.81 5.01 -40.46
N GLU A 246 23.12 6.13 -40.54
CA GLU A 246 22.95 6.92 -41.76
C GLU A 246 24.28 7.47 -42.29
N LEU A 247 25.14 7.98 -41.40
CA LEU A 247 26.50 8.43 -41.73
C LEU A 247 27.36 7.31 -42.31
N ARG A 248 27.23 6.07 -41.81
CA ARG A 248 27.91 4.90 -42.37
C ARG A 248 27.41 4.59 -43.78
N THR A 249 26.10 4.65 -44.01
CA THR A 249 25.50 4.43 -45.35
C THR A 249 25.99 5.47 -46.34
N LEU A 250 25.93 6.77 -45.98
CA LEU A 250 26.42 7.86 -46.82
C LEU A 250 27.90 7.73 -47.16
N ARG A 251 28.75 7.36 -46.18
CA ARG A 251 30.19 7.11 -46.43
C ARG A 251 30.41 5.97 -47.42
N GLN A 252 29.62 4.89 -47.34
CA GLN A 252 29.69 3.78 -48.29
C GLN A 252 29.27 4.22 -49.70
N ASP A 253 28.23 5.02 -49.84
CA ASP A 253 27.75 5.49 -51.14
C ASP A 253 28.72 6.47 -51.79
N VAL A 254 29.30 7.42 -51.02
CA VAL A 254 30.36 8.29 -51.50
C VAL A 254 31.58 7.49 -51.97
N ALA A 255 31.96 6.43 -51.26
CA ALA A 255 33.06 5.56 -51.65
C ALA A 255 32.76 4.81 -52.97
N LYS A 256 31.53 4.31 -53.15
CA LYS A 256 31.08 3.69 -54.42
C LYS A 256 31.14 4.68 -55.57
N LEU A 257 30.60 5.90 -55.39
CA LEU A 257 30.62 6.95 -56.41
C LEU A 257 32.05 7.34 -56.81
N ARG A 258 32.96 7.49 -55.84
CA ARG A 258 34.39 7.75 -56.11
C ARG A 258 35.05 6.63 -56.92
N ARG A 259 34.73 5.35 -56.64
CA ARG A 259 35.23 4.21 -57.43
C ARG A 259 34.68 4.23 -58.85
N ASN A 260 33.38 4.47 -59.03
CA ASN A 260 32.75 4.55 -60.34
C ASN A 260 33.32 5.70 -61.18
N ARG A 261 33.56 6.87 -60.58
CA ARG A 261 34.19 8.01 -61.27
C ARG A 261 35.60 7.69 -61.75
N LYS A 262 36.43 7.06 -60.90
CA LYS A 262 37.78 6.60 -61.28
C LYS A 262 37.75 5.57 -62.41
N ALA A 263 36.78 4.63 -62.38
CA ALA A 263 36.61 3.64 -63.44
C ALA A 263 36.14 4.27 -64.77
N SER A 264 35.29 5.30 -64.72
CA SER A 264 34.84 6.04 -65.90
C SER A 264 35.97 6.85 -66.53
N HIS A 265 36.83 7.50 -65.74
CA HIS A 265 37.97 8.28 -66.25
C HIS A 265 39.06 7.40 -66.90
N LYS A 266 39.19 6.14 -66.45
CA LYS A 266 40.13 5.18 -67.03
C LYS A 266 39.63 4.56 -68.35
N LYS A 267 38.36 4.79 -68.72
CA LYS A 267 37.71 4.29 -69.94
C LYS A 267 37.61 5.32 -71.06
N THR A 268 38.08 6.55 -70.87
CA THR A 268 38.29 7.55 -71.93
C THR A 268 39.77 7.53 -72.33
N PRO A 269 40.19 6.72 -73.32
CA PRO A 269 41.44 6.94 -74.00
C PRO A 269 41.34 8.23 -74.83
N GLU A 270 42.43 8.99 -74.85
CA GLU A 270 42.65 10.10 -75.77
C GLU A 270 42.28 9.66 -77.19
N LEU A 271 41.17 10.17 -77.72
CA LEU A 271 40.99 10.27 -79.16
C LEU A 271 41.75 11.52 -79.58
N THR A 272 42.88 11.26 -80.24
CA THR A 272 43.60 12.13 -81.18
C THR A 272 42.69 13.02 -82.02
#